data_AF-S2EP77-F1
#
_entry.id   AF-S2EP77-F1
#
_cell.length_a   1.000
_cell.length_b   1.000
_cell.length_c   1.000
_cell.angle_alpha   90.00
_cell.angle_beta   90.00
_cell.angle_gamma   90.00
#
_symmetry.space_group_name_H-M   'P 1'
#
loop_
_entity.id
_entity.type
_entity.pdbx_description
1 polymer ?
#
loop_
_entity_poly.entity_id
_entity_poly.type
_entity_poly.pdbx_seq_one_letter_code
_entity_poly.pdbx_strand_id
1 'polypeptide(L)'
;MFFAADINISKYVSDRIDSKRITQITSFVSGLVALGIMFTLDIPFDISFTHIPGILLSGLLGTGIATFFFVLSLKFIGSVRTTLLYSTGTAFGVMFSWAILGEVISIINILTVIMIISGIFFLRKRISS
;
A
#
# COMPACT_ATOMS: atom_id res chain seq x y z
N MET A 1 -0.34 14.57 -4.33
CA MET A 1 -0.36 14.82 -5.80
C MET A 1 0.39 13.75 -6.59
N PHE A 2 1.67 13.49 -6.27
CA PHE A 2 2.46 12.45 -6.97
C PHE A 2 1.79 11.06 -6.99
N PHE A 3 1.19 10.63 -5.87
CA PHE A 3 0.46 9.35 -5.81
C PHE A 3 -0.75 9.29 -6.75
N ALA A 4 -1.49 10.38 -6.93
CA ALA A 4 -2.65 10.40 -7.83
C ALA A 4 -2.23 10.36 -9.31
N ALA A 5 -1.09 10.97 -9.65
CA ALA A 5 -0.51 10.86 -10.99
C ALA A 5 -0.04 9.42 -11.25
N ASP A 6 0.66 8.82 -10.29
CA ASP A 6 1.15 7.44 -10.36
C ASP A 6 0.00 6.43 -10.58
N ILE A 7 -1.12 6.58 -9.88
CA ILE A 7 -2.29 5.70 -10.06
C ILE A 7 -2.88 5.81 -11.47
N ASN A 8 -2.93 7.01 -12.04
CA ASN A 8 -3.44 7.20 -13.40
C ASN A 8 -2.50 6.61 -14.45
N ILE A 9 -1.19 6.80 -14.29
CA ILE A 9 -0.16 6.20 -15.15
C ILE A 9 -0.21 4.68 -15.01
N SER A 10 -0.29 4.16 -13.79
CA SER A 10 -0.41 2.74 -13.48
C SER A 10 -1.67 2.12 -14.09
N LYS A 11 -2.80 2.84 -14.10
CA LYS A 11 -4.01 2.41 -14.81
C LYS A 11 -3.76 2.31 -16.32
N TYR A 12 -3.18 3.35 -16.92
CA TYR A 12 -2.89 3.39 -18.35
C TYR A 12 -1.93 2.27 -18.78
N VAL A 13 -0.88 2.02 -17.98
CA VAL A 13 0.10 0.96 -18.23
C VAL A 13 -0.50 -0.43 -17.97
N SER A 14 -1.38 -0.58 -16.97
CA SER A 14 -2.04 -1.86 -16.66
C SER A 14 -3.07 -2.31 -17.68
N ASP A 15 -3.57 -1.42 -18.54
CA ASP A 15 -4.40 -1.79 -19.70
C ASP A 15 -3.56 -2.38 -20.85
N ARG A 16 -2.26 -2.06 -20.90
CA ARG A 16 -1.34 -2.46 -21.99
C ARG A 16 -0.43 -3.62 -21.61
N ILE A 17 -0.11 -3.77 -20.32
CA ILE A 17 0.86 -4.73 -19.80
C ILE A 17 0.19 -5.60 -18.72
N ASP A 18 0.58 -6.87 -18.66
CA ASP A 18 0.12 -7.77 -17.60
C ASP A 18 0.43 -7.23 -16.20
N SER A 19 -0.58 -7.21 -15.33
CA SER A 19 -0.49 -6.71 -13.95
C SER A 19 0.64 -7.37 -13.14
N LYS A 20 0.99 -8.62 -13.47
CA LYS A 20 2.13 -9.35 -12.89
C LYS A 20 3.47 -8.68 -13.21
N ARG A 21 3.71 -8.32 -14.47
CA ARG A 21 4.96 -7.68 -14.90
C ARG A 21 5.14 -6.29 -14.31
N ILE A 22 4.06 -5.51 -14.25
CA ILE A 22 4.09 -4.17 -13.63
C ILE A 22 4.52 -4.27 -12.17
N THR A 23 3.86 -5.16 -11.41
CA THR A 23 4.16 -5.36 -9.99
C THR A 23 5.59 -5.87 -9.77
N GLN A 24 6.08 -6.77 -10.63
CA GLN A 24 7.45 -7.27 -10.54
C GLN A 24 8.48 -6.17 -10.78
N ILE A 25 8.29 -5.35 -11.83
CA ILE A 25 9.23 -4.27 -12.16
C ILE A 25 9.22 -3.22 -11.04
N THR A 26 8.06 -2.79 -10.57
CA THR A 26 7.99 -1.77 -9.51
C THR A 26 8.58 -2.28 -8.20
N SER A 27 8.33 -3.55 -7.83
CA SER A 27 8.92 -4.15 -6.63
C SER A 27 10.43 -4.35 -6.76
N PHE A 28 10.92 -4.66 -7.96
CA PHE A 28 12.36 -4.80 -8.21
C PHE A 28 13.07 -3.46 -8.14
N VAL A 29 12.49 -2.42 -8.76
CA VAL A 29 13.02 -1.06 -8.72
C VAL A 29 12.98 -0.51 -7.28
N SER A 30 11.90 -0.71 -6.54
CA SER A 30 11.82 -0.26 -5.15
C SER A 30 12.83 -0.97 -4.25
N GLY A 31 13.04 -2.28 -4.44
CA GLY A 31 14.07 -3.04 -3.75
C GLY A 31 15.49 -2.53 -4.06
N LEU A 32 15.80 -2.26 -5.33
CA LEU A 32 17.07 -1.68 -5.76
C LEU A 32 17.32 -0.30 -5.14
N VAL A 33 16.30 0.55 -5.12
CA VAL A 33 16.39 1.88 -4.49
C VAL A 33 16.62 1.73 -2.98
N ALA A 34 15.91 0.83 -2.30
CA ALA A 34 16.10 0.58 -0.87
C ALA A 34 17.52 0.09 -0.56
N LEU A 35 18.07 -0.81 -1.39
CA LEU A 35 19.46 -1.26 -1.28
C LEU A 35 20.46 -0.12 -1.51
N GLY A 36 20.22 0.71 -2.54
CA GLY A 36 21.05 1.89 -2.80
C GLY A 36 21.08 2.86 -1.61
N ILE A 37 19.93 3.09 -0.98
CA ILE A 37 19.83 3.93 0.23
C ILE A 37 20.61 3.30 1.39
N MET A 38 20.49 1.98 1.60
CA MET A 38 21.25 1.26 2.62
C MET A 38 22.77 1.44 2.44
N PHE A 39 23.26 1.35 1.21
CA PHE A 39 24.67 1.60 0.91
C PHE A 39 25.09 3.06 1.18
N THR A 40 24.24 4.04 0.84
CA THR A 40 24.57 5.46 1.09
C THR A 40 24.54 5.86 2.57
N LEU A 41 23.77 5.14 3.40
CA LEU A 41 23.63 5.41 4.83
C LEU A 41 24.58 4.57 5.70
N ASP A 42 25.46 3.76 5.10
CA ASP A 42 26.39 2.86 5.82
C ASP A 42 25.68 1.98 6.87
N ILE A 43 24.48 1.50 6.53
CA ILE A 43 23.69 0.67 7.45
C ILE A 43 24.39 -0.69 7.59
N PRO A 44 24.77 -1.11 8.81
CA PRO A 44 25.49 -2.37 9.00
C PRO A 44 24.61 -3.54 8.56
N PHE A 45 25.13 -4.36 7.64
CA PHE A 45 24.50 -5.60 7.18
C PHE A 45 24.66 -6.74 8.22
N ASP A 46 24.49 -6.42 9.51
CA ASP A 46 24.49 -7.41 10.59
C ASP A 46 23.10 -8.02 10.73
N ILE A 47 22.66 -8.72 9.69
CA ILE A 47 21.35 -9.37 9.65
C ILE A 47 21.57 -10.83 10.07
N SER A 48 21.23 -11.14 11.31
CA SER A 48 21.26 -12.52 11.80
C SER A 48 20.33 -13.41 10.96
N PHE A 49 20.77 -14.61 10.58
CA PHE A 49 20.03 -15.54 9.70
C PHE A 49 18.62 -15.84 10.20
N THR A 50 18.37 -15.70 11.49
CA THR A 50 17.06 -15.87 12.14
C THR A 50 16.03 -14.81 11.74
N HIS A 51 16.45 -13.62 11.34
CA HIS A 51 15.56 -12.52 10.95
C HIS A 51 15.22 -12.49 9.46
N ILE A 52 16.00 -13.21 8.63
CA ILE A 52 15.79 -13.30 7.17
C ILE A 52 14.37 -13.76 6.82
N PRO A 53 13.80 -14.82 7.43
CA PRO A 53 12.44 -15.26 7.12
C PRO A 53 11.39 -14.19 7.42
N GLY A 54 11.53 -13.46 8.54
CA GLY A 54 10.60 -12.40 8.93
C GLY A 54 10.63 -11.21 7.97
N ILE A 55 11.81 -10.80 7.54
CA ILE A 55 11.99 -9.73 6.54
C ILE A 55 11.39 -10.14 5.20
N LEU A 56 11.65 -11.36 4.75
CA LEU A 56 11.07 -11.91 3.52
C LEU A 56 9.54 -11.95 3.57
N LEU A 57 8.98 -12.44 4.68
CA LEU A 57 7.53 -12.53 4.85
C LEU A 57 6.88 -11.14 4.89
N SER A 58 7.49 -10.20 5.64
CA SER A 58 7.02 -8.82 5.72
C SER A 58 7.08 -8.11 4.37
N GLY A 59 8.18 -8.27 3.63
CA GLY A 59 8.31 -7.72 2.27
C GLY A 59 7.31 -8.34 1.30
N LEU A 60 7.17 -9.66 1.30
CA LEU A 60 6.24 -10.38 0.43
C LEU A 60 4.79 -10.00 0.71
N LEU A 61 4.36 -10.00 1.97
CA LEU A 61 2.98 -9.66 2.34
C LEU A 61 2.71 -8.16 2.20
N GLY A 62 3.62 -7.33 2.70
CA GLY A 62 3.43 -5.89 2.82
C GLY A 62 3.58 -5.13 1.50
N THR A 63 4.50 -5.57 0.64
CA THR A 63 4.73 -4.90 -0.66
C THR A 63 4.41 -5.81 -1.84
N GLY A 64 4.94 -7.04 -1.91
CA GLY A 64 4.75 -7.91 -3.07
C GLY A 64 3.28 -8.22 -3.39
N ILE A 65 2.59 -8.87 -2.46
CA ILE A 65 1.18 -9.27 -2.61
C ILE A 65 0.26 -8.03 -2.58
N ALA A 66 0.54 -7.06 -1.71
CA ALA A 66 -0.25 -5.84 -1.60
C ALA A 66 -0.27 -5.06 -2.93
N THR A 67 0.90 -4.82 -3.53
CA THR A 67 1.01 -4.12 -4.82
C THR A 67 0.38 -4.93 -5.94
N PHE A 68 0.50 -6.27 -5.92
CA PHE A 68 -0.16 -7.13 -6.90
C PHE A 68 -1.69 -6.96 -6.87
N PHE A 69 -2.29 -7.05 -5.68
CA PHE A 69 -3.73 -6.84 -5.51
C PHE A 69 -4.17 -5.42 -5.86
N PHE A 70 -3.32 -4.43 -5.59
CA PHE A 70 -3.60 -3.04 -5.96
C PHE A 70 -3.66 -2.84 -7.47
N VAL A 71 -2.66 -3.33 -8.22
CA VAL A 71 -2.64 -3.26 -9.70
C VAL A 71 -3.77 -4.10 -10.30
N LEU A 72 -4.07 -5.26 -9.72
CA LEU A 72 -5.22 -6.08 -10.12
C LEU A 72 -6.54 -5.32 -9.95
N SER A 73 -6.74 -4.68 -8.80
CA SER A 73 -7.93 -3.87 -8.52
C SER A 73 -8.03 -2.68 -9.50
N LEU A 74 -6.91 -2.03 -9.81
CA LEU A 74 -6.84 -0.96 -10.80
C LEU A 74 -7.38 -1.41 -12.17
N LYS A 75 -7.04 -2.64 -12.58
CA LYS A 75 -7.49 -3.24 -13.85
C LYS A 75 -8.97 -3.63 -13.83
N PHE A 76 -9.48 -4.20 -12.73
CA PHE A 76 -10.85 -4.71 -12.67
C PHE A 76 -11.91 -3.66 -12.35
N ILE A 77 -11.67 -2.78 -11.37
CA ILE A 77 -12.68 -1.83 -10.85
C ILE A 77 -12.35 -0.37 -11.18
N GLY A 78 -11.17 -0.10 -11.73
CA GLY A 78 -10.72 1.23 -12.15
C GLY A 78 -10.17 2.09 -11.01
N SER A 79 -9.25 3.00 -11.40
CA SER A 79 -8.48 3.92 -10.52
C SER A 79 -9.28 4.55 -9.36
N VAL A 80 -10.46 5.11 -9.61
CA VAL A 80 -11.25 5.80 -8.57
C VAL A 80 -11.73 4.84 -7.48
N ARG A 81 -12.27 3.67 -7.87
CA ARG A 81 -12.77 2.67 -6.90
C ARG A 81 -11.61 2.00 -6.15
N THR A 82 -10.51 1.75 -6.83
CA THR A 82 -9.30 1.19 -6.20
C THR A 82 -8.71 2.15 -5.16
N THR A 83 -8.63 3.45 -5.47
CA THR A 83 -8.13 4.46 -4.52
C THR A 83 -9.03 4.57 -3.29
N LEU A 84 -10.34 4.50 -3.48
CA LEU A 84 -11.31 4.46 -2.38
C LEU A 84 -11.13 3.24 -1.49
N LEU A 85 -10.99 2.06 -2.09
CA LEU A 85 -10.74 0.83 -1.35
C LEU A 85 -9.40 0.90 -0.61
N TYR A 86 -8.35 1.41 -1.26
CA TYR A 86 -7.04 1.61 -0.63
C TYR A 86 -7.12 2.54 0.59
N SER A 87 -7.94 3.60 0.52
CA SER A 87 -8.16 4.50 1.65
C SER A 87 -8.84 3.84 2.86
N THR A 88 -9.62 2.76 2.66
CA THR A 88 -10.14 1.97 3.80
C THR A 88 -9.02 1.22 4.54
N GLY A 89 -7.90 0.95 3.87
CA GLY A 89 -6.74 0.31 4.46
C GLY A 89 -6.20 1.05 5.68
N THR A 90 -6.29 2.37 5.71
CA THR A 90 -5.89 3.19 6.87
C THR A 90 -6.73 2.88 8.11
N ALA A 91 -8.04 2.66 7.94
CA ALA A 91 -8.91 2.29 9.05
C ALA A 91 -8.55 0.91 9.61
N PHE A 92 -8.28 -0.06 8.73
CA PHE A 92 -7.75 -1.36 9.14
C PHE A 92 -6.39 -1.25 9.82
N GLY A 93 -5.52 -0.36 9.35
CA GLY A 93 -4.21 -0.09 9.97
C GLY A 93 -4.34 0.37 11.42
N VAL A 94 -5.28 1.28 11.73
CA VAL A 94 -5.58 1.71 13.10
C VAL A 94 -6.11 0.55 13.94
N MET A 95 -7.02 -0.27 13.39
CA MET A 95 -7.54 -1.45 14.08
C MET A 95 -6.44 -2.48 14.39
N PHE A 96 -5.56 -2.76 13.45
CA PHE A 96 -4.45 -3.70 13.63
C PHE A 96 -3.36 -3.14 14.56
N SER A 97 -3.13 -1.83 14.56
CA SER A 97 -2.17 -1.21 15.49
C SER A 97 -2.62 -1.38 16.95
N TRP A 98 -3.92 -1.26 17.22
CA TRP A 98 -4.47 -1.60 18.53
C TRP A 98 -4.41 -3.10 18.83
N ALA A 99 -4.86 -3.95 17.89
CA ALA A 99 -5.02 -5.38 18.13
C ALA A 99 -3.69 -6.16 18.21
N ILE A 100 -2.69 -5.79 17.40
CA ILE A 100 -1.41 -6.50 17.27
C ILE A 100 -0.31 -5.78 18.05
N LEU A 101 -0.24 -4.46 17.96
CA LEU A 101 0.81 -3.65 18.58
C LEU A 101 0.46 -3.24 20.02
N GLY A 102 -0.82 -3.34 20.42
CA GLY A 102 -1.27 -2.97 21.76
C GLY A 102 -1.31 -1.47 22.02
N GLU A 103 -1.26 -0.64 20.98
CA GLU A 103 -1.27 0.82 21.12
C GLU A 103 -2.61 1.33 21.69
N VAL A 104 -2.56 2.23 22.67
CA VAL A 104 -3.77 2.82 23.25
C VAL A 104 -4.45 3.71 22.20
N ILE A 105 -5.65 3.33 21.76
CA ILE A 105 -6.43 4.13 20.81
C ILE A 105 -6.87 5.42 21.51
N SER A 106 -6.32 6.55 21.08
CA SER A 106 -6.78 7.88 21.46
C SER A 106 -8.12 8.22 20.78
N ILE A 107 -8.90 9.10 21.41
CA ILE A 107 -10.11 9.71 20.83
C ILE A 107 -9.84 10.32 19.44
N ILE A 108 -8.63 10.82 19.20
CA ILE A 108 -8.23 11.38 17.90
C ILE A 108 -8.25 10.28 16.82
N ASN A 109 -7.75 9.08 17.10
CA ASN A 109 -7.73 7.97 16.14
C ASN A 109 -9.16 7.53 15.77
N ILE A 110 -10.08 7.54 16.73
CA ILE A 110 -11.51 7.25 16.48
C ILE A 110 -12.11 8.32 15.56
N LEU A 111 -11.83 9.60 15.83
CA LEU A 111 -12.30 10.71 15.00
C LEU A 111 -11.76 10.59 13.56
N THR A 112 -10.49 10.22 13.41
CA THR A 112 -9.85 10.00 12.10
C THR A 112 -10.53 8.87 11.33
N VAL A 113 -10.83 7.74 11.98
CA VAL A 113 -11.54 6.62 11.33
C VAL A 113 -12.94 7.05 10.87
N ILE A 114 -13.69 7.76 11.72
CA ILE A 114 -15.02 8.30 11.36
C ILE A 114 -14.93 9.26 10.17
N MET A 115 -13.92 10.12 10.15
CA MET A 115 -13.70 11.09 9.07
C MET A 115 -13.31 10.41 7.75
N ILE A 116 -12.51 9.35 7.80
CA ILE A 116 -12.16 8.54 6.62
C ILE A 116 -13.40 7.83 6.07
N ILE A 117 -14.19 7.17 6.94
CA ILE A 117 -15.41 6.46 6.53
C ILE A 117 -16.42 7.42 5.92
N SER A 118 -16.63 8.60 6.53
CA SER A 118 -17.55 9.61 6.00
C SER A 118 -17.09 10.17 4.66
N GLY A 119 -15.79 10.44 4.50
CA GLY A 119 -15.19 10.87 3.23
C GLY A 119 -15.38 9.84 2.12
N ILE A 120 -15.13 8.56 2.41
CA ILE A 120 -15.34 7.45 1.48
C ILE A 120 -16.82 7.33 1.10
N PHE A 121 -17.72 7.42 2.08
CA PHE A 121 -19.16 7.35 1.83
C PHE A 121 -19.65 8.50 0.93
N PHE A 122 -19.20 9.73 1.21
CA PHE A 122 -19.54 10.91 0.42
C PHE A 122 -19.02 10.80 -1.02
N LEU A 123 -17.76 10.37 -1.18
CA LEU A 123 -17.16 10.22 -2.50
C LEU A 123 -17.82 9.09 -3.31
N ARG A 124 -18.15 7.96 -2.65
CA ARG A 124 -18.89 6.85 -3.27
C ARG A 124 -20.26 7.31 -3.77
N LYS A 125 -20.98 8.11 -2.98
CA LYS A 125 -22.30 8.66 -3.38
C LYS A 125 -22.20 9.53 -4.63
N ARG A 126 -21.12 10.31 -4.76
CA ARG A 126 -20.88 11.17 -5.93
C ARG A 126 -20.52 10.42 -7.21
N ILE A 127 -19.92 9.23 -7.10
CA ILE A 127 -19.54 8.39 -8.26
C ILE A 127 -20.72 7.57 -8.78
N SER A 128 -21.78 7.40 -7.97
CA SER A 128 -22.98 6.64 -8.32
C SER A 128 -24.14 7.50 -8.87
N SER A 129 -23.96 8.83 -8.92
CA SER A 129 -24.92 9.80 -9.47
C SER A 129 -24.38 10.37 -10.77
#